data_AF-A0A8C9FE06-F1
#
_entry.id   AF-A0A8C9FE06-F1
#
_cell.length_a   1.000
_cell.length_b   1.000
_cell.length_c   1.000
_cell.angle_alpha   90.00
_cell.angle_beta   90.00
_cell.angle_gamma   90.00
#
_symmetry.space_group_name_H-M   'P 1'
#
loop_
_entity.id
_entity.type
_entity.pdbx_description
1 polymer ?
#
loop_
_entity_poly.entity_id
_entity_poly.type
_entity_poly.pdbx_seq_one_letter_code
_entity_poly.pdbx_strand_id
1 'polypeptide(L)'
;MVEAVLIDLFSLPAGLHNDIQGVLRNTLETIEKCSSTPDPFVYVMCCQMPESERKGEQESLLPALRDFQSMKKGLEVVCAQTTAAVLYTIKQILDEKDFSIIKIILPSLRKELMKVYIDHLFTPVYQFEFEDLKVASDCNNLQTIGPKSEEQTVSTQDVALIRSEIQMHLESLPSLKGELTILKSSLIPDDIFLHGFTTRTGGISYIPTLSSCNLFSSSKRRDPQAVVKENLRRLANAAGFNPENFHRVKTDHANAVCVMGKTEPDSYDGIVTNQKGVTIAAPGADCIPLLFADPVRKVCGAAHSGWKGTLLGVSMATVNAMVSEYGCNMKDILVVLGPSVGPCCYKLPRESAEEFHRIDPKCVRQFDSAAPYIDIRRATR
;
A
#
# COMPACT_ATOMS: atom_id res chain seq x y z
N MET A 1 5.10 0.40 24.41
CA MET A 1 5.94 -0.74 24.87
C MET A 1 6.51 -1.36 23.61
N VAL A 2 7.83 -1.50 23.49
CA VAL A 2 8.47 -1.96 22.24
C VAL A 2 8.12 -3.43 21.99
N GLU A 3 7.65 -3.73 20.78
CA GLU A 3 7.21 -5.07 20.38
C GLU A 3 8.29 -5.82 19.61
N ALA A 4 9.04 -5.10 18.77
CA ALA A 4 10.15 -5.63 17.98
C ALA A 4 11.39 -4.74 18.05
N VAL A 5 12.57 -5.35 18.06
CA VAL A 5 13.87 -4.68 17.94
C VAL A 5 14.55 -5.14 16.66
N LEU A 6 14.86 -4.21 15.76
CA LEU A 6 15.60 -4.45 14.53
C LEU A 6 17.06 -4.04 14.74
N ILE A 7 18.01 -4.92 14.50
CA ILE A 7 19.44 -4.64 14.57
C ILE A 7 19.97 -4.58 13.15
N ASP A 8 20.35 -3.38 12.70
CA ASP A 8 20.93 -3.13 11.37
C ASP A 8 22.44 -3.42 11.40
N LEU A 9 22.86 -4.49 10.71
CA LEU A 9 24.28 -4.82 10.49
C LEU A 9 24.75 -4.50 9.07
N PHE A 10 23.98 -3.75 8.28
CA PHE A 10 24.39 -3.32 6.95
C PHE A 10 25.61 -2.40 7.04
N SER A 11 26.56 -2.56 6.11
CA SER A 11 27.73 -1.69 5.96
C SER A 11 28.61 -1.55 7.21
N LEU A 12 28.68 -2.58 8.07
CA LEU A 12 29.63 -2.58 9.19
C LEU A 12 31.07 -2.41 8.66
N PRO A 13 31.95 -1.68 9.37
CA PRO A 13 33.37 -1.62 9.01
C PRO A 13 33.98 -3.02 8.97
N ALA A 14 34.91 -3.27 8.03
CA ALA A 14 35.56 -4.58 7.87
C ALA A 14 36.23 -5.08 9.17
N GLY A 15 36.80 -4.17 9.98
CA GLY A 15 37.39 -4.52 11.28
C GLY A 15 36.39 -5.07 12.31
N LEU A 16 35.10 -4.71 12.18
CA LEU A 16 34.05 -5.20 13.07
C LEU A 16 33.53 -6.57 12.69
N HIS A 17 33.73 -6.99 11.43
CA HIS A 17 33.25 -8.29 10.95
C HIS A 17 33.85 -9.46 11.74
N ASN A 18 35.05 -9.27 12.32
CA ASN A 18 35.75 -10.26 13.14
C ASN A 18 35.21 -10.37 14.58
N ASP A 19 34.40 -9.42 15.07
CA ASP A 19 33.81 -9.44 16.43
C ASP A 19 32.28 -9.20 16.41
N ILE A 20 31.59 -9.67 15.37
CA ILE A 20 30.12 -9.52 15.30
C ILE A 20 29.41 -10.27 16.42
N GLN A 21 29.98 -11.38 16.90
CA GLN A 21 29.43 -12.10 18.05
C GLN A 21 29.55 -11.29 19.35
N GLY A 22 30.65 -10.56 19.57
CA GLY A 22 30.81 -9.67 20.73
C GLY A 22 29.86 -8.47 20.66
N VAL A 23 29.76 -7.83 19.48
CA VAL A 23 28.84 -6.70 19.25
C VAL A 23 27.38 -7.12 19.45
N LEU A 24 26.96 -8.26 18.91
CA LEU A 24 25.59 -8.78 19.09
C LEU A 24 25.31 -9.13 20.54
N ARG A 25 26.24 -9.80 21.22
CA ARG A 25 26.09 -10.14 22.64
C ARG A 25 25.90 -8.89 23.50
N ASN A 26 26.78 -7.90 23.34
CA ASN A 26 26.71 -6.64 24.08
C ASN A 26 25.41 -5.87 23.80
N THR A 27 24.98 -5.86 22.54
CA THR A 27 23.73 -5.21 22.14
C THR A 27 22.52 -5.90 22.77
N LEU A 28 22.49 -7.23 22.75
CA LEU A 28 21.40 -8.03 23.34
C LEU A 28 21.35 -7.92 24.87
N GLU A 29 22.50 -7.92 25.55
CA GLU A 29 22.58 -7.68 27.00
C GLU A 29 22.07 -6.28 27.37
N THR A 30 22.35 -5.29 26.52
CA THR A 30 21.86 -3.92 26.71
C THR A 30 20.35 -3.84 26.53
N ILE A 31 19.81 -4.51 25.49
CA ILE A 31 18.36 -4.62 25.28
C ILE A 31 17.69 -5.25 26.49
N GLU A 32 18.21 -6.37 27.01
CA GLU A 32 17.64 -7.05 28.19
C GLU A 32 17.63 -6.16 29.44
N LYS A 33 18.69 -5.38 29.68
CA LYS A 33 18.80 -4.49 30.85
C LYS A 33 17.91 -3.25 30.75
N CYS A 34 17.69 -2.74 29.53
CA CYS A 34 16.95 -1.49 29.30
C CYS A 34 15.49 -1.69 28.88
N SER A 35 15.10 -2.93 28.59
CA SER A 35 13.75 -3.26 28.15
C SER A 35 12.75 -3.20 29.31
N SER A 36 11.64 -2.48 29.12
CA SER A 36 10.48 -2.53 30.00
C SER A 36 9.57 -3.75 29.71
N THR A 37 9.85 -4.50 28.64
CA THR A 37 9.23 -5.77 28.28
C THR A 37 10.09 -6.95 28.67
N PRO A 38 9.51 -8.05 29.18
CA PRO A 38 10.30 -9.21 29.57
C PRO A 38 11.09 -9.85 28.41
N ASP A 39 10.65 -9.75 27.15
CA ASP A 39 11.34 -10.34 25.98
C ASP A 39 10.81 -9.76 24.64
N PRO A 40 11.37 -8.67 24.09
CA PRO A 40 10.99 -8.22 22.74
C PRO A 40 11.50 -9.19 21.65
N PHE A 41 10.77 -9.32 20.54
CA PHE A 41 11.28 -10.09 19.39
C PHE A 41 12.43 -9.32 18.74
N VAL A 42 13.55 -10.00 18.49
CA VAL A 42 14.76 -9.37 17.95
C VAL A 42 15.05 -9.89 16.55
N TYR A 43 15.20 -8.97 15.61
CA TYR A 43 15.50 -9.27 14.22
C TYR A 43 16.85 -8.67 13.83
N VAL A 44 17.79 -9.51 13.42
CA VAL A 44 19.09 -9.09 12.92
C VAL A 44 19.04 -8.99 11.40
N MET A 45 19.26 -7.80 10.87
CA MET A 45 19.18 -7.48 9.44
C MET A 45 20.57 -7.48 8.81
N CYS A 46 20.76 -8.24 7.73
CA CYS A 46 22.06 -8.33 7.04
C CYS A 46 21.93 -8.46 5.51
N CYS A 47 22.93 -7.98 4.75
CA CYS A 47 22.95 -8.15 3.29
C CYS A 47 23.85 -9.32 2.88
N GLN A 48 23.42 -10.10 1.88
CA GLN A 48 24.25 -11.11 1.22
C GLN A 48 24.92 -10.49 -0.02
N MET A 49 26.25 -10.43 -0.04
CA MET A 49 26.99 -9.97 -1.23
C MET A 49 27.03 -11.09 -2.30
N PRO A 50 27.00 -10.74 -3.60
CA PRO A 50 27.14 -11.69 -4.69
C PRO A 50 28.48 -12.44 -4.63
N GLU A 51 28.51 -13.68 -5.09
CA GLU A 51 29.72 -14.53 -5.13
C GLU A 51 30.92 -13.89 -5.83
N SER A 52 30.67 -13.03 -6.82
CA SER A 52 31.69 -12.32 -7.59
C SER A 52 32.44 -11.23 -6.82
N GLU A 53 31.89 -10.74 -5.71
CA GLU A 53 32.50 -9.71 -4.84
C GLU A 53 33.02 -10.30 -3.51
N ARG A 54 32.97 -11.62 -3.33
CA ARG A 54 33.56 -12.32 -2.19
C ARG A 54 35.09 -12.20 -2.23
N LYS A 55 35.64 -11.08 -1.76
CA LYS A 55 36.96 -11.10 -1.13
C LYS A 55 36.78 -11.82 0.21
N GLY A 56 37.65 -12.78 0.51
CA GLY A 56 37.48 -13.85 1.52
C GLY A 56 37.20 -13.47 3.00
N GLU A 57 36.77 -12.25 3.31
CA GLU A 57 36.48 -11.78 4.67
C GLU A 57 35.01 -12.01 5.11
N GLN A 58 34.06 -12.17 4.17
CA GLN A 58 32.63 -12.26 4.50
C GLN A 58 32.07 -13.69 4.64
N GLU A 59 32.87 -14.72 4.40
CA GLU A 59 32.50 -16.13 4.65
C GLU A 59 32.20 -16.45 6.14
N SER A 60 32.60 -15.56 7.06
CA SER A 60 32.49 -15.72 8.52
C SER A 60 31.11 -15.35 9.10
N LEU A 61 30.32 -14.53 8.41
CA LEU A 61 29.21 -13.81 9.02
C LEU A 61 27.94 -14.65 9.24
N LEU A 62 27.46 -15.31 8.20
CA LEU A 62 26.22 -16.11 8.26
C LEU A 62 26.33 -17.34 9.19
N PRO A 63 27.45 -18.09 9.21
CA PRO A 63 27.63 -19.16 10.19
C PRO A 63 27.59 -18.64 11.64
N ALA A 64 28.30 -17.55 11.93
CA ALA A 64 28.33 -16.96 13.27
C ALA A 64 26.95 -16.48 13.74
N LEU A 65 26.13 -15.93 12.83
CA LEU A 65 24.76 -15.50 13.10
C LEU A 65 23.81 -16.68 13.34
N ARG A 66 23.99 -17.80 12.60
CA ARG A 66 23.18 -19.03 12.78
C ARG A 66 23.46 -19.69 14.12
N ASP A 67 24.72 -19.76 14.52
CA ASP A 67 25.09 -20.28 15.85
C ASP A 67 24.43 -19.44 16.94
N PHE A 68 24.43 -18.10 16.79
CA PHE A 68 23.80 -17.19 17.74
C PHE A 68 22.27 -17.35 17.82
N GLN A 69 21.61 -17.58 16.68
CA GLN A 69 20.17 -17.83 16.62
C GLN A 69 19.76 -19.09 17.40
N SER A 70 20.61 -20.11 17.42
CA SER A 70 20.35 -21.33 18.20
C SER A 70 20.39 -21.12 19.72
N MET A 71 21.06 -20.05 20.18
CA MET A 71 21.29 -19.78 21.59
C MET A 71 20.19 -18.96 22.27
N LYS A 72 19.41 -18.16 21.52
CA LYS A 72 18.40 -17.25 22.10
C LYS A 72 17.03 -17.37 21.43
N LYS A 73 16.02 -17.74 22.22
CA LYS A 73 14.62 -17.81 21.77
C LYS A 73 14.11 -16.39 21.47
N GLY A 74 13.46 -16.21 20.32
CA GLY A 74 12.94 -14.90 19.89
C GLY A 74 13.92 -14.03 19.10
N LEU A 75 15.12 -14.55 18.79
CA LEU A 75 16.05 -13.95 17.82
C LEU A 75 15.85 -14.58 16.44
N GLU A 76 15.69 -13.74 15.41
CA GLU A 76 15.61 -14.18 14.02
C GLU A 76 16.58 -13.36 13.15
N VAL A 77 17.23 -14.02 12.19
CA VAL A 77 18.17 -13.38 11.27
C VAL A 77 17.50 -13.27 9.90
N VAL A 78 17.38 -12.04 9.38
CA VAL A 78 16.78 -11.76 8.08
C VAL A 78 17.86 -11.22 7.14
N CYS A 79 18.17 -11.99 6.11
CA CYS A 79 19.18 -11.60 5.13
C CYS A 79 18.70 -11.77 3.70
N ALA A 80 19.01 -10.77 2.87
CA ALA A 80 18.70 -10.74 1.44
C ALA A 80 19.80 -9.96 0.69
N GLN A 81 19.69 -9.88 -0.64
CA GLN A 81 20.71 -9.20 -1.46
C GLN A 81 20.73 -7.68 -1.30
N THR A 82 19.63 -7.08 -0.84
CA THR A 82 19.46 -5.63 -0.77
C THR A 82 18.77 -5.20 0.53
N THR A 83 18.92 -3.92 0.91
CA THR A 83 18.27 -3.37 2.11
C THR A 83 16.76 -3.35 1.93
N ALA A 84 16.28 -2.99 0.73
CA ALA A 84 14.86 -3.02 0.39
C ALA A 84 14.24 -4.41 0.58
N ALA A 85 14.94 -5.47 0.14
CA ALA A 85 14.47 -6.84 0.27
C ALA A 85 14.37 -7.28 1.74
N VAL A 86 15.40 -6.99 2.55
CA VAL A 86 15.36 -7.29 3.99
C VAL A 86 14.23 -6.54 4.68
N LEU A 87 14.09 -5.24 4.43
CA LEU A 87 13.05 -4.42 5.06
C LEU A 87 11.65 -4.83 4.62
N TYR A 88 11.47 -5.22 3.36
CA TYR A 88 10.20 -5.77 2.89
C TYR A 88 9.85 -7.09 3.61
N THR A 89 10.81 -8.00 3.79
CA THR A 89 10.62 -9.22 4.58
C THR A 89 10.31 -8.91 6.05
N ILE A 90 11.05 -7.99 6.66
CA ILE A 90 10.77 -7.53 8.04
C ILE A 90 9.34 -6.99 8.13
N LYS A 91 8.92 -6.16 7.19
CA LYS A 91 7.56 -5.64 7.15
C LYS A 91 6.52 -6.76 7.12
N GLN A 92 6.73 -7.81 6.33
CA GLN A 92 5.82 -8.97 6.29
C GLN A 92 5.75 -9.68 7.65
N ILE A 93 6.89 -9.88 8.31
CA ILE A 93 6.94 -10.48 9.65
C ILE A 93 6.20 -9.62 10.68
N LEU A 94 6.40 -8.30 10.65
CA LEU A 94 5.70 -7.37 11.54
C LEU A 94 4.19 -7.37 11.30
N ASP A 95 3.76 -7.47 10.04
CA ASP A 95 2.34 -7.57 9.67
C ASP A 95 1.68 -8.86 10.17
N GLU A 96 2.37 -9.99 10.07
CA GLU A 96 1.87 -11.28 10.57
C GLU A 96 1.72 -11.32 12.08
N LYS A 97 2.58 -10.59 12.80
CA LYS A 97 2.56 -10.50 14.27
C LYS A 97 1.72 -9.31 14.79
N ASP A 98 1.17 -8.50 13.89
CA ASP A 98 0.45 -7.25 14.18
C ASP A 98 1.26 -6.22 14.99
N PHE A 99 2.59 -6.22 14.83
CA PHE A 99 3.48 -5.29 15.52
C PHE A 99 3.47 -3.90 14.87
N SER A 100 3.54 -2.88 15.72
CA SER A 100 3.44 -1.47 15.35
C SER A 100 4.45 -0.58 16.09
N ILE A 101 5.02 -1.01 17.21
CA ILE A 101 6.03 -0.25 17.97
C ILE A 101 7.39 -0.94 17.84
N ILE A 102 8.27 -0.35 17.04
CA ILE A 102 9.53 -0.95 16.62
C ILE A 102 10.70 -0.07 17.06
N LYS A 103 11.71 -0.68 17.67
CA LYS A 103 13.00 -0.03 17.91
C LYS A 103 14.00 -0.48 16.86
N ILE A 104 14.79 0.44 16.31
CA ILE A 104 15.88 0.15 15.37
C ILE A 104 17.20 0.55 16.02
N ILE A 105 18.10 -0.42 16.13
CA ILE A 105 19.48 -0.23 16.57
C ILE A 105 20.38 -0.29 15.35
N LEU A 106 21.06 0.80 15.04
CA LEU A 106 21.83 0.95 13.80
C LEU A 106 23.04 1.88 13.96
N PRO A 107 24.08 1.77 13.11
CA PRO A 107 25.15 2.76 13.08
C PRO A 107 24.59 4.16 12.79
N SER A 108 25.06 5.17 13.54
CA SER A 108 24.53 6.55 13.46
C SER A 108 24.56 7.13 12.03
N LEU A 109 25.59 6.80 11.25
CA LEU A 109 25.75 7.23 9.86
C LEU A 109 24.65 6.69 8.92
N ARG A 110 23.99 5.58 9.27
CA ARG A 110 22.93 4.95 8.46
C ARG A 110 21.53 5.44 8.80
N LYS A 111 21.37 6.21 9.88
CA LYS A 111 20.06 6.58 10.42
C LYS A 111 19.18 7.31 9.40
N GLU A 112 19.74 8.29 8.71
CA GLU A 112 18.96 9.09 7.75
C GLU A 112 18.64 8.30 6.47
N LEU A 113 19.51 7.39 6.02
CA LEU A 113 19.21 6.47 4.92
C LEU A 113 18.07 5.50 5.29
N MET A 114 18.10 4.95 6.51
CA MET A 114 17.06 4.04 7.01
C MET A 114 15.69 4.71 7.06
N LYS A 115 15.62 5.99 7.43
CA LYS A 115 14.36 6.76 7.39
C LYS A 115 13.78 6.83 5.98
N VAL A 116 14.60 7.04 4.95
CA VAL A 116 14.13 7.06 3.56
C VAL A 116 13.51 5.72 3.15
N TYR A 117 14.11 4.59 3.55
CA TYR A 117 13.49 3.28 3.33
C TYR A 117 12.16 3.13 4.05
N ILE A 118 12.11 3.53 5.33
CA ILE A 118 10.92 3.44 6.16
C ILE A 118 9.77 4.25 5.56
N ASP A 119 10.04 5.48 5.11
CA ASP A 119 9.04 6.36 4.51
C ASP A 119 8.41 5.77 3.22
N HIS A 120 9.11 4.87 2.54
CA HIS A 120 8.63 4.24 1.31
C HIS A 120 8.00 2.85 1.53
N LEU A 121 8.53 2.06 2.47
CA LEU A 121 8.12 0.67 2.70
C LEU A 121 7.14 0.50 3.86
N PHE A 122 6.97 1.51 4.71
CA PHE A 122 6.08 1.47 5.86
C PHE A 122 5.09 2.63 5.81
N THR A 123 4.15 2.64 6.75
CA THR A 123 3.16 3.71 6.91
C THR A 123 3.18 4.23 8.34
N PRO A 124 2.51 5.35 8.65
CA PRO A 124 2.38 5.86 10.02
C PRO A 124 1.68 4.93 11.02
N VAL A 125 1.17 3.77 10.59
CA VAL A 125 0.71 2.73 11.51
C VAL A 125 1.88 2.19 12.36
N TYR A 126 3.09 2.18 11.81
CA TYR A 126 4.29 1.78 12.53
C TYR A 126 4.95 3.01 13.17
N GLN A 127 5.41 2.84 14.39
CA GLN A 127 6.14 3.81 15.18
C GLN A 127 7.56 3.30 15.34
N PHE A 128 8.53 4.10 14.89
CA PHE A 128 9.94 3.74 14.92
C PHE A 128 10.71 4.59 15.92
N GLU A 129 11.40 3.93 16.85
CA GLU A 129 12.38 4.52 17.76
C GLU A 129 13.78 4.14 17.27
N PHE A 130 14.74 5.07 17.30
CA PHE A 130 16.11 4.82 16.83
C PHE A 130 17.11 4.91 17.98
N GLU A 131 18.04 3.96 18.03
CA GLU A 131 19.13 3.89 18.99
C GLU A 131 20.45 3.58 18.29
N ASP A 132 21.55 4.21 18.73
CA ASP A 132 22.85 4.01 18.11
C ASP A 132 23.44 2.65 18.48
N LEU A 133 23.94 1.91 17.49
CA LEU A 133 24.66 0.67 17.71
C LEU A 133 26.01 0.98 18.37
N LYS A 134 26.12 0.68 19.67
CA LYS A 134 27.37 0.84 20.43
C LYS A 134 28.35 -0.27 20.07
N VAL A 135 29.36 0.10 19.30
CA VAL A 135 30.51 -0.76 19.04
C VAL A 135 31.47 -0.63 20.21
N ALA A 136 31.81 -1.73 20.87
CA ALA A 136 32.87 -1.74 21.88
C ALA A 136 34.20 -1.40 21.19
N SER A 137 34.70 -0.18 21.36
CA SER A 137 36.05 0.15 20.96
C SER A 137 37.01 -0.26 22.08
N ASP A 138 37.75 -1.34 21.86
CA ASP A 138 39.08 -1.47 22.46
C ASP A 138 39.98 -0.39 21.84
N CYS A 139 39.90 0.84 22.34
CA CYS A 139 40.89 1.89 22.15
C CYS A 139 40.72 2.94 23.25
N ASN A 140 41.44 2.74 24.35
CA ASN A 140 41.81 3.84 25.23
C ASN A 140 42.47 4.94 24.39
N ASN A 141 42.08 6.19 24.66
CA ASN A 141 42.55 7.45 24.09
C ASN A 141 41.84 7.91 22.82
N LEU A 142 40.71 8.60 22.98
CA LEU A 142 40.54 9.95 22.44
C LEU A 142 39.39 10.66 23.15
N GLN A 143 39.62 11.94 23.40
CA GLN A 143 38.84 12.83 24.25
C GLN A 143 37.35 12.84 23.87
N THR A 144 36.51 12.98 24.90
CA THR A 144 35.12 13.40 24.81
C THR A 144 34.96 14.59 23.87
N ILE A 145 34.54 14.33 22.63
CA ILE A 145 33.94 15.34 21.77
C ILE A 145 32.44 15.28 22.09
N GLY A 146 31.91 16.38 22.63
CA GLY A 146 30.50 16.54 22.96
C GLY A 146 29.56 16.35 21.75
N PRO A 147 28.24 16.44 21.96
CA PRO A 147 27.25 16.13 20.94
C PRO A 147 27.39 17.11 19.77
N LYS A 148 28.01 16.67 18.67
CA LYS A 148 27.89 17.34 17.39
C LYS A 148 26.57 16.89 16.76
N SER A 149 25.52 17.61 17.10
CA SER A 149 24.25 17.61 16.39
C SER A 149 24.43 18.34 15.05
N GLU A 150 25.07 17.70 14.09
CA GLU A 150 24.90 18.04 12.67
C GLU A 150 24.04 16.93 12.08
N GLU A 151 22.77 17.22 11.82
CA GLU A 151 21.92 16.35 11.01
C GLU A 151 22.60 16.17 9.65
N GLN A 152 23.22 15.01 9.43
CA GLN A 152 23.80 14.65 8.14
C GLN A 152 22.66 14.52 7.13
N THR A 153 22.54 15.50 6.25
CA THR A 153 21.53 15.51 5.20
C THR A 153 21.87 14.47 4.13
N VAL A 154 20.92 13.56 3.86
CA VAL A 154 21.06 12.54 2.80
C VAL A 154 21.09 13.25 1.45
N SER A 155 22.05 12.87 0.59
CA SER A 155 22.15 13.48 -0.73
C SER A 155 20.94 13.11 -1.61
N THR A 156 20.56 13.98 -2.55
CA THR A 156 19.49 13.68 -3.52
C THR A 156 19.80 12.42 -4.34
N GLN A 157 21.08 12.14 -4.59
CA GLN A 157 21.53 10.95 -5.30
C GLN A 157 21.27 9.68 -4.48
N ASP A 158 21.55 9.69 -3.18
CA ASP A 158 21.28 8.54 -2.30
C ASP A 158 19.78 8.24 -2.21
N VAL A 159 18.94 9.28 -2.09
CA VAL A 159 17.48 9.12 -2.12
C VAL A 159 17.02 8.48 -3.43
N ALA A 160 17.58 8.90 -4.58
CA ALA A 160 17.25 8.31 -5.87
C ALA A 160 17.68 6.84 -5.98
N LEU A 161 18.85 6.49 -5.46
CA LEU A 161 19.34 5.11 -5.41
C LEU A 161 18.43 4.22 -4.54
N ILE A 162 18.05 4.68 -3.34
CA ILE A 162 17.12 3.96 -2.45
C ILE A 162 15.77 3.72 -3.14
N ARG A 163 15.21 4.75 -3.79
CA ARG A 163 13.94 4.63 -4.53
C ARG A 163 14.04 3.63 -5.68
N SER A 164 15.16 3.63 -6.39
CA SER A 164 15.43 2.67 -7.47
C SER A 164 15.56 1.24 -6.93
N GLU A 165 16.27 1.05 -5.81
CA GLU A 165 16.41 -0.26 -5.15
C GLU A 165 15.04 -0.83 -4.73
N ILE A 166 14.21 -0.01 -4.08
CA ILE A 166 12.85 -0.39 -3.66
C ILE A 166 12.02 -0.77 -4.88
N GLN A 167 12.03 0.06 -5.93
CA GLN A 167 11.27 -0.19 -7.15
C GLN A 167 11.69 -1.51 -7.79
N MET A 168 12.99 -1.73 -8.01
CA MET A 168 13.51 -2.96 -8.60
C MET A 168 13.12 -4.19 -7.78
N HIS A 169 13.19 -4.11 -6.45
CA HIS A 169 12.77 -5.20 -5.59
C HIS A 169 11.27 -5.51 -5.75
N LEU A 170 10.39 -4.51 -5.63
CA LEU A 170 8.94 -4.70 -5.73
C LEU A 170 8.51 -5.20 -7.12
N GLU A 171 9.15 -4.72 -8.19
CA GLU A 171 8.91 -5.18 -9.56
C GLU A 171 9.34 -6.63 -9.78
N SER A 172 10.37 -7.11 -9.06
CA SER A 172 10.85 -8.49 -9.15
C SER A 172 9.95 -9.52 -8.45
N LEU A 173 9.06 -9.08 -7.54
CA LEU A 173 8.22 -9.99 -6.77
C LEU A 173 7.20 -10.72 -7.66
N PRO A 174 6.95 -12.02 -7.47
CA PRO A 174 5.87 -12.70 -8.17
C PRO A 174 4.50 -12.19 -7.70
N SER A 175 3.45 -12.43 -8.50
CA SER A 175 2.07 -12.24 -8.06
C SER A 175 1.79 -13.11 -6.83
N LEU A 176 1.27 -12.50 -5.76
CA LEU A 176 1.08 -13.21 -4.49
C LEU A 176 -0.10 -14.19 -4.55
N LYS A 177 -1.16 -13.84 -5.27
CA LYS A 177 -2.36 -14.69 -5.42
C LYS A 177 -2.95 -14.57 -6.81
N GLY A 178 -2.91 -15.68 -7.55
CA GLY A 178 -3.51 -15.80 -8.88
C GLY A 178 -2.99 -14.77 -9.88
N GLU A 179 -3.56 -14.81 -11.08
CA GLU A 179 -3.24 -13.87 -12.13
C GLU A 179 -4.10 -12.60 -12.05
N LEU A 180 -3.56 -11.50 -12.56
CA LEU A 180 -4.29 -10.25 -12.65
C LEU A 180 -5.47 -10.44 -13.61
N THR A 181 -6.68 -10.16 -13.12
CA THR A 181 -7.92 -10.35 -13.89
C THR A 181 -8.69 -9.05 -13.98
N ILE A 182 -9.08 -8.67 -15.20
CA ILE A 182 -9.90 -7.49 -15.50
C ILE A 182 -11.22 -7.97 -16.09
N LEU A 183 -12.31 -7.75 -15.35
CA LEU A 183 -13.65 -8.09 -15.81
C LEU A 183 -14.16 -7.00 -16.76
N LYS A 184 -14.53 -7.39 -17.97
CA LYS A 184 -15.08 -6.47 -18.97
C LYS A 184 -16.58 -6.67 -19.15
N SER A 185 -17.25 -5.60 -19.57
CA SER A 185 -18.65 -5.67 -20.01
C SER A 185 -18.72 -5.62 -21.53
N SER A 186 -19.56 -6.48 -22.11
CA SER A 186 -19.87 -6.49 -23.54
C SER A 186 -20.68 -5.27 -24.01
N LEU A 187 -21.16 -4.43 -23.09
CA LEU A 187 -21.88 -3.20 -23.43
C LEU A 187 -20.92 -2.11 -23.94
N ILE A 188 -19.73 -1.99 -23.35
CA ILE A 188 -18.78 -0.93 -23.72
C ILE A 188 -17.91 -1.44 -24.88
N PRO A 189 -17.85 -0.71 -26.02
CA PRO A 189 -17.08 -1.13 -27.20
C PRO A 189 -15.56 -1.04 -26.95
N ASP A 190 -14.89 -2.19 -26.97
CA ASP A 190 -13.44 -2.35 -26.70
C ASP A 190 -12.55 -1.67 -27.75
N ASP A 191 -13.06 -1.41 -28.96
CA ASP A 191 -12.35 -0.70 -30.02
C ASP A 191 -12.32 0.83 -29.79
N ILE A 192 -13.16 1.34 -28.87
CA ILE A 192 -13.25 2.76 -28.54
C ILE A 192 -12.69 3.04 -27.14
N PHE A 193 -13.00 2.17 -26.16
CA PHE A 193 -12.63 2.38 -24.77
C PHE A 193 -11.87 1.18 -24.19
N LEU A 194 -10.77 1.47 -23.48
CA LEU A 194 -10.21 0.53 -22.52
C LEU A 194 -11.00 0.64 -21.22
N HIS A 195 -11.66 -0.44 -20.80
CA HIS A 195 -12.45 -0.49 -19.57
C HIS A 195 -12.27 -1.81 -18.83
N GLY A 196 -12.70 -1.81 -17.57
CA GLY A 196 -12.92 -3.02 -16.81
C GLY A 196 -12.95 -2.81 -15.31
N PHE A 197 -13.22 -3.90 -14.60
CA PHE A 197 -13.22 -3.97 -13.14
C PHE A 197 -12.17 -4.98 -12.69
N THR A 198 -11.21 -4.54 -11.91
CA THR A 198 -10.14 -5.39 -11.39
C THR A 198 -10.64 -6.34 -10.30
N THR A 199 -10.12 -7.56 -10.28
CA THR A 199 -10.24 -8.44 -9.12
C THR A 199 -9.11 -8.17 -8.11
N ARG A 200 -9.13 -8.88 -6.98
CA ARG A 200 -8.08 -8.79 -5.95
C ARG A 200 -6.80 -9.59 -6.25
N THR A 201 -6.71 -10.27 -7.38
CA THR A 201 -5.59 -11.17 -7.74
C THR A 201 -4.51 -10.46 -8.56
N GLY A 202 -3.30 -11.01 -8.63
CA GLY A 202 -2.22 -10.51 -9.49
C GLY A 202 -1.37 -9.35 -8.95
N GLY A 203 -1.50 -9.00 -7.67
CA GLY A 203 -0.68 -7.97 -7.03
C GLY A 203 0.28 -8.51 -5.98
N ILE A 204 0.91 -7.60 -5.22
CA ILE A 204 1.95 -7.90 -4.21
C ILE A 204 1.60 -7.42 -2.80
N SER A 205 0.38 -6.91 -2.58
CA SER A 205 -0.05 -6.53 -1.24
C SER A 205 -0.16 -7.77 -0.36
N TYR A 206 0.62 -7.80 0.73
CA TYR A 206 0.79 -9.01 1.53
C TYR A 206 -0.34 -9.23 2.56
N ILE A 207 -0.87 -8.12 3.08
CA ILE A 207 -1.81 -8.11 4.21
C ILE A 207 -3.08 -8.87 3.86
N PRO A 208 -3.57 -9.84 4.67
CA PRO A 208 -4.68 -10.71 4.29
C PRO A 208 -5.96 -9.99 3.81
N THR A 209 -6.30 -8.86 4.43
CA THR A 209 -7.46 -8.02 4.07
C THR A 209 -7.27 -7.20 2.79
N LEU A 210 -6.03 -7.00 2.34
CA LEU A 210 -5.67 -6.22 1.16
C LEU A 210 -5.08 -7.09 0.03
N SER A 211 -4.79 -8.37 0.34
CA SER A 211 -4.10 -9.27 -0.56
C SER A 211 -4.96 -9.60 -1.78
N SER A 212 -4.49 -9.49 -3.02
CA SER A 212 -3.11 -9.18 -3.46
C SER A 212 -2.99 -7.90 -4.29
N CYS A 213 -4.02 -7.48 -5.03
CA CYS A 213 -4.00 -6.30 -5.90
C CYS A 213 -4.75 -5.13 -5.26
N ASN A 214 -4.22 -4.59 -4.16
CA ASN A 214 -4.75 -3.38 -3.55
C ASN A 214 -4.27 -2.13 -4.30
N LEU A 215 -5.20 -1.22 -4.59
CA LEU A 215 -4.95 0.02 -5.34
C LEU A 215 -5.11 1.28 -4.46
N PHE A 216 -5.18 1.13 -3.14
CA PHE A 216 -5.40 2.22 -2.20
C PHE A 216 -4.45 2.16 -0.99
N SER A 217 -3.77 3.27 -0.71
CA SER A 217 -2.96 3.45 0.51
C SER A 217 -3.46 4.67 1.28
N SER A 218 -3.35 4.62 2.61
CA SER A 218 -3.56 5.76 3.50
C SER A 218 -2.74 5.60 4.77
N SER A 219 -2.55 6.69 5.51
CA SER A 219 -1.77 6.70 6.76
C SER A 219 -2.32 5.77 7.85
N LYS A 220 -3.59 5.38 7.75
CA LYS A 220 -4.29 4.51 8.69
C LYS A 220 -4.22 3.02 8.31
N ARG A 221 -3.61 2.68 7.17
CA ARG A 221 -3.48 1.31 6.67
C ARG A 221 -2.01 0.93 6.59
N ARG A 222 -1.72 -0.35 6.73
CA ARG A 222 -0.36 -0.91 6.74
C ARG A 222 0.26 -1.09 5.34
N ASP A 223 -0.52 -0.98 4.25
CA ASP A 223 -0.01 -1.15 2.88
C ASP A 223 0.56 0.18 2.34
N PRO A 224 1.87 0.25 2.05
CA PRO A 224 2.55 1.49 1.71
C PRO A 224 2.28 1.93 0.26
N GLN A 225 2.54 3.21 -0.01
CA GLN A 225 2.33 3.77 -1.35
C GLN A 225 3.20 3.10 -2.41
N ALA A 226 4.43 2.66 -2.07
CA ALA A 226 5.31 1.97 -3.02
C ALA A 226 4.70 0.64 -3.53
N VAL A 227 4.11 -0.15 -2.63
CA VAL A 227 3.43 -1.42 -2.98
C VAL A 227 2.19 -1.15 -3.83
N VAL A 228 1.37 -0.17 -3.44
CA VAL A 228 0.17 0.21 -4.20
C VAL A 228 0.52 0.75 -5.59
N LYS A 229 1.61 1.52 -5.72
CA LYS A 229 2.12 2.00 -7.01
C LYS A 229 2.55 0.85 -7.90
N GLU A 230 3.20 -0.17 -7.35
CA GLU A 230 3.58 -1.37 -8.12
C GLU A 230 2.35 -2.16 -8.58
N ASN A 231 1.33 -2.34 -7.74
CA ASN A 231 0.06 -2.95 -8.17
C ASN A 231 -0.60 -2.16 -9.31
N LEU A 232 -0.59 -0.82 -9.23
CA LEU A 232 -1.10 0.03 -10.30
C LEU A 232 -0.29 -0.12 -11.59
N ARG A 233 1.04 -0.22 -11.51
CA ARG A 233 1.91 -0.47 -12.67
C ARG A 233 1.60 -1.81 -13.33
N ARG A 234 1.42 -2.88 -12.54
CA ARG A 234 1.01 -4.21 -13.04
C ARG A 234 -0.33 -4.16 -13.75
N LEU A 235 -1.30 -3.49 -13.14
CA LEU A 235 -2.60 -3.26 -13.75
C LEU A 235 -2.49 -2.48 -15.05
N ALA A 236 -1.72 -1.39 -15.06
CA ALA A 236 -1.52 -0.55 -16.23
C ALA A 236 -0.92 -1.32 -17.41
N ASN A 237 0.10 -2.16 -17.14
CA ASN A 237 0.69 -3.05 -18.14
C ASN A 237 -0.32 -4.05 -18.69
N ALA A 238 -1.12 -4.68 -17.84
CA ALA A 238 -2.10 -5.68 -18.26
C ALA A 238 -3.30 -5.06 -18.99
N ALA A 239 -3.69 -3.84 -18.62
CA ALA A 239 -4.84 -3.13 -19.18
C ALA A 239 -4.50 -2.26 -20.40
N GLY A 240 -3.21 -1.95 -20.62
CA GLY A 240 -2.74 -1.13 -21.73
C GLY A 240 -2.89 0.38 -21.52
N PHE A 241 -2.74 0.88 -20.29
CA PHE A 241 -2.78 2.33 -20.01
C PHE A 241 -1.49 2.87 -19.38
N ASN A 242 -1.32 4.20 -19.39
CA ASN A 242 -0.20 4.87 -18.73
C ASN A 242 -0.56 5.19 -17.27
N PRO A 243 0.15 4.64 -16.27
CA PRO A 243 -0.16 4.88 -14.85
C PRO A 243 0.06 6.34 -14.42
N GLU A 244 0.87 7.11 -15.14
CA GLU A 244 1.09 8.54 -14.84
C GLU A 244 -0.12 9.42 -15.22
N ASN A 245 -1.02 8.92 -16.08
CA ASN A 245 -2.27 9.59 -16.46
C ASN A 245 -3.50 8.89 -15.83
N PHE A 246 -3.31 8.29 -14.65
CA PHE A 246 -4.37 7.62 -13.91
C PHE A 246 -4.98 8.56 -12.87
N HIS A 247 -6.29 8.80 -12.97
CA HIS A 247 -7.04 9.67 -12.08
C HIS A 247 -8.13 8.88 -11.38
N ARG A 248 -8.10 8.87 -10.04
CA ARG A 248 -9.12 8.23 -9.23
C ARG A 248 -9.97 9.28 -8.53
N VAL A 249 -11.27 9.03 -8.41
CA VAL A 249 -12.17 9.86 -7.61
C VAL A 249 -11.72 9.95 -6.14
N LYS A 250 -11.95 11.11 -5.51
CA LYS A 250 -11.51 11.41 -4.14
C LYS A 250 -12.44 10.85 -3.04
N THR A 251 -13.67 10.48 -3.41
CA THR A 251 -14.65 9.73 -2.61
C THR A 251 -14.96 10.33 -1.24
N ASP A 252 -16.08 11.06 -1.11
CA ASP A 252 -16.69 11.41 0.18
C ASP A 252 -18.07 10.78 0.39
N HIS A 253 -18.46 9.85 -0.50
CA HIS A 253 -19.76 9.17 -0.52
C HIS A 253 -20.92 10.14 -0.82
N ALA A 254 -20.64 11.26 -1.51
CA ALA A 254 -21.65 12.20 -1.99
C ALA A 254 -21.96 11.97 -3.48
N ASN A 255 -22.26 13.05 -4.21
CA ASN A 255 -22.65 12.99 -5.63
C ASN A 255 -21.91 14.03 -6.51
N ALA A 256 -20.88 14.70 -5.99
CA ALA A 256 -20.11 15.67 -6.77
C ALA A 256 -19.34 14.95 -7.90
N VAL A 257 -19.23 15.63 -9.05
CA VAL A 257 -18.59 15.09 -10.26
C VAL A 257 -17.49 16.03 -10.74
N CYS A 258 -16.27 15.51 -10.85
CA CYS A 258 -15.15 16.21 -11.47
C CYS A 258 -15.24 16.15 -12.99
N VAL A 259 -15.10 17.30 -13.65
CA VAL A 259 -15.03 17.40 -15.11
C VAL A 259 -13.59 17.70 -15.48
N MET A 260 -12.93 16.78 -16.19
CA MET A 260 -11.52 16.92 -16.51
C MET A 260 -11.24 18.17 -17.37
N GLY A 261 -10.27 18.98 -16.94
CA GLY A 261 -9.97 20.27 -17.56
C GLY A 261 -10.70 21.47 -16.93
N LYS A 262 -11.54 21.25 -15.92
CA LYS A 262 -12.13 22.31 -15.08
C LYS A 262 -11.52 22.31 -13.68
N THR A 263 -11.86 23.34 -12.89
CA THR A 263 -11.54 23.40 -11.46
C THR A 263 -12.07 22.15 -10.76
N GLU A 264 -11.17 21.41 -10.14
CA GLU A 264 -11.48 20.18 -9.44
C GLU A 264 -12.15 20.50 -8.09
N PRO A 265 -13.25 19.83 -7.73
CA PRO A 265 -13.80 19.90 -6.37
C PRO A 265 -12.83 19.35 -5.31
N ASP A 266 -12.99 19.80 -4.06
CA ASP A 266 -12.21 19.27 -2.93
C ASP A 266 -12.38 17.75 -2.79
N SER A 267 -13.61 17.28 -2.98
CA SER A 267 -13.96 15.86 -3.07
C SER A 267 -15.06 15.62 -4.09
N TYR A 268 -15.06 14.43 -4.69
CA TYR A 268 -16.02 13.99 -5.68
C TYR A 268 -16.05 12.47 -5.76
N ASP A 269 -17.22 11.96 -6.12
CA ASP A 269 -17.48 10.53 -6.29
C ASP A 269 -17.66 10.16 -7.76
N GLY A 270 -17.82 11.12 -8.66
CA GLY A 270 -17.82 10.90 -10.12
C GLY A 270 -16.71 11.69 -10.83
N ILE A 271 -16.22 11.16 -11.95
CA ILE A 271 -15.30 11.88 -12.84
C ILE A 271 -15.66 11.60 -14.30
N VAL A 272 -15.59 12.61 -15.16
CA VAL A 272 -15.93 12.52 -16.60
C VAL A 272 -14.88 13.19 -17.48
N THR A 273 -14.61 12.62 -18.65
CA THR A 273 -13.63 13.14 -19.61
C THR A 273 -13.92 12.72 -21.05
N ASN A 274 -13.50 13.56 -22.00
CA ASN A 274 -13.37 13.23 -23.43
C ASN A 274 -11.90 13.21 -23.90
N GLN A 275 -10.95 13.36 -22.98
CA GLN A 275 -9.53 13.40 -23.28
C GLN A 275 -8.98 11.99 -23.55
N LYS A 276 -8.21 11.84 -24.62
CA LYS A 276 -7.55 10.57 -24.96
C LYS A 276 -6.29 10.36 -24.14
N GLY A 277 -5.93 9.10 -23.91
CA GLY A 277 -4.69 8.74 -23.20
C GLY A 277 -4.76 8.95 -21.69
N VAL A 278 -5.96 9.16 -21.15
CA VAL A 278 -6.24 9.30 -19.72
C VAL A 278 -7.05 8.09 -19.24
N THR A 279 -6.75 7.63 -18.03
CA THR A 279 -7.52 6.59 -17.34
C THR A 279 -8.20 7.17 -16.11
N ILE A 280 -9.51 7.02 -16.02
CA ILE A 280 -10.30 7.43 -14.85
C ILE A 280 -10.81 6.20 -14.10
N ALA A 281 -10.90 6.28 -12.78
CA ALA A 281 -11.30 5.15 -11.95
C ALA A 281 -12.13 5.57 -10.74
N ALA A 282 -13.03 4.67 -10.34
CA ALA A 282 -13.74 4.71 -9.07
C ALA A 282 -13.39 3.49 -8.23
N PRO A 283 -13.06 3.65 -6.93
CA PRO A 283 -12.79 2.51 -6.07
C PRO A 283 -14.06 1.70 -5.81
N GLY A 284 -13.89 0.41 -5.55
CA GLY A 284 -14.97 -0.49 -5.17
C GLY A 284 -14.48 -1.56 -4.19
N ALA A 285 -15.13 -1.63 -3.04
CA ALA A 285 -15.05 -2.73 -2.07
C ALA A 285 -16.39 -2.68 -1.32
N ASP A 286 -17.34 -3.52 -1.75
CA ASP A 286 -18.78 -3.47 -1.44
C ASP A 286 -19.58 -2.38 -2.16
N CYS A 287 -19.15 -1.11 -2.14
CA CYS A 287 -19.80 -0.04 -2.92
C CYS A 287 -19.72 -0.31 -4.43
N ILE A 288 -20.66 0.24 -5.22
CA ILE A 288 -20.75 -0.03 -6.66
C ILE A 288 -19.80 0.89 -7.43
N PRO A 289 -18.77 0.37 -8.13
CA PRO A 289 -18.07 1.13 -9.16
C PRO A 289 -18.93 1.15 -10.43
N LEU A 290 -19.18 2.34 -10.94
CA LEU A 290 -19.94 2.60 -12.17
C LEU A 290 -18.99 3.05 -13.26
N LEU A 291 -19.17 2.51 -14.47
CA LEU A 291 -18.52 3.00 -15.69
C LEU A 291 -19.57 3.51 -16.65
N PHE A 292 -19.29 4.67 -17.26
CA PHE A 292 -20.14 5.35 -18.23
C PHE A 292 -19.37 5.52 -19.53
N ALA A 293 -20.02 5.31 -20.67
CA ALA A 293 -19.41 5.48 -21.98
C ALA A 293 -20.44 5.99 -23.00
N ASP A 294 -20.14 7.10 -23.66
CA ASP A 294 -20.83 7.55 -24.88
C ASP A 294 -19.89 7.27 -26.08
N PRO A 295 -20.14 6.23 -26.89
CA PRO A 295 -19.28 5.90 -28.04
C PRO A 295 -19.44 6.90 -29.21
N VAL A 296 -20.52 7.67 -29.26
CA VAL A 296 -20.78 8.68 -30.31
C VAL A 296 -19.94 9.92 -30.05
N ARG A 297 -20.00 10.45 -28.81
CA ARG A 297 -19.20 11.61 -28.38
C ARG A 297 -17.79 11.26 -27.92
N LYS A 298 -17.50 9.96 -27.73
CA LYS A 298 -16.23 9.44 -27.21
C LYS A 298 -15.88 10.01 -25.83
N VAL A 299 -16.88 9.98 -24.96
CA VAL A 299 -16.81 10.48 -23.58
C VAL A 299 -16.94 9.29 -22.64
N CYS A 300 -16.12 9.25 -21.59
CA CYS A 300 -16.25 8.26 -20.53
C CYS A 300 -16.42 8.91 -19.17
N GLY A 301 -16.97 8.14 -18.24
CA GLY A 301 -17.12 8.49 -16.84
C GLY A 301 -16.86 7.30 -15.94
N ALA A 302 -16.45 7.58 -14.71
CA ALA A 302 -16.36 6.60 -13.63
C ALA A 302 -16.97 7.21 -12.37
N ALA A 303 -17.77 6.45 -11.62
CA ALA A 303 -18.33 6.91 -10.36
C ALA A 303 -18.34 5.84 -9.27
N HIS A 304 -18.12 6.28 -8.03
CA HIS A 304 -18.28 5.49 -6.82
C HIS A 304 -19.69 5.70 -6.28
N SER A 305 -20.49 4.63 -6.24
CA SER A 305 -21.86 4.66 -5.73
C SER A 305 -21.97 3.78 -4.49
N GLY A 306 -21.61 4.38 -3.34
CA GLY A 306 -21.99 3.86 -2.03
C GLY A 306 -23.47 4.09 -1.74
N TRP A 307 -23.96 3.67 -0.58
CA TRP A 307 -25.39 3.82 -0.24
C TRP A 307 -25.85 5.28 -0.21
N LYS A 308 -25.07 6.18 0.42
CA LYS A 308 -25.36 7.62 0.44
C LYS A 308 -25.32 8.21 -0.97
N GLY A 309 -24.25 7.96 -1.74
CA GLY A 309 -24.12 8.43 -3.12
C GLY A 309 -25.23 7.93 -4.03
N THR A 310 -25.73 6.71 -3.81
CA THR A 310 -26.90 6.17 -4.54
C THR A 310 -28.15 6.99 -4.25
N LEU A 311 -28.44 7.25 -2.98
CA LEU A 311 -29.60 8.06 -2.57
C LEU A 311 -29.49 9.53 -3.02
N LEU A 312 -28.27 10.05 -3.07
CA LEU A 312 -27.95 11.40 -3.57
C LEU A 312 -27.89 11.47 -5.11
N GLY A 313 -28.03 10.35 -5.82
CA GLY A 313 -28.12 10.31 -7.27
C GLY A 313 -26.80 10.52 -8.01
N VAL A 314 -25.66 10.02 -7.50
CA VAL A 314 -24.35 10.15 -8.16
C VAL A 314 -24.33 9.63 -9.61
N SER A 315 -25.09 8.58 -9.92
CA SER A 315 -25.23 8.07 -11.28
C SER A 315 -25.82 9.12 -12.23
N MET A 316 -26.92 9.75 -11.81
CA MET A 316 -27.58 10.78 -12.61
C MET A 316 -26.76 12.07 -12.66
N ALA A 317 -26.07 12.43 -11.57
CA ALA A 317 -25.14 13.57 -11.58
C ALA A 317 -24.02 13.36 -12.61
N THR A 318 -23.49 12.13 -12.72
CA THR A 318 -22.45 11.78 -13.70
C THR A 318 -22.97 11.85 -15.13
N VAL A 319 -24.17 11.31 -15.40
CA VAL A 319 -24.84 11.43 -16.71
C VAL A 319 -25.09 12.90 -17.06
N ASN A 320 -25.61 13.69 -16.13
CA ASN A 320 -25.87 15.11 -16.35
C ASN A 320 -24.59 15.86 -16.71
N ALA A 321 -23.47 15.58 -16.03
CA ALA A 321 -22.18 16.16 -16.37
C ALA A 321 -21.72 15.77 -17.79
N MET A 322 -21.87 14.51 -18.20
CA MET A 322 -21.55 14.08 -19.57
C MET A 322 -22.40 14.83 -20.62
N VAL A 323 -23.69 15.04 -20.34
CA VAL A 323 -24.62 15.76 -21.23
C VAL A 323 -24.27 17.25 -21.28
N SER A 324 -24.15 17.91 -20.13
CA SER A 324 -23.95 19.36 -20.08
C SER A 324 -22.58 19.79 -20.56
N GLU A 325 -21.54 18.98 -20.33
CA GLU A 325 -20.16 19.36 -20.59
C GLU A 325 -19.63 18.92 -21.94
N TYR A 326 -20.10 17.76 -22.43
CA TYR A 326 -19.60 17.18 -23.68
C TYR A 326 -20.70 17.00 -24.73
N GLY A 327 -21.93 17.41 -24.41
CA GLY A 327 -23.08 17.31 -25.31
C GLY A 327 -23.51 15.86 -25.59
N CYS A 328 -23.22 14.93 -24.69
CA CYS A 328 -23.69 13.55 -24.81
C CYS A 328 -25.22 13.51 -24.91
N ASN A 329 -25.76 12.58 -25.70
CA ASN A 329 -27.20 12.31 -25.63
C ASN A 329 -27.42 11.19 -24.62
N MET A 330 -28.39 11.34 -23.70
CA MET A 330 -28.66 10.33 -22.67
C MET A 330 -28.88 8.92 -23.23
N LYS A 331 -29.52 8.81 -24.40
CA LYS A 331 -29.78 7.53 -25.09
C LYS A 331 -28.52 6.82 -25.60
N ASP A 332 -27.44 7.56 -25.80
CA ASP A 332 -26.16 7.05 -26.31
C ASP A 332 -25.21 6.67 -25.17
N ILE A 333 -25.51 7.07 -23.92
CA ILE A 333 -24.71 6.77 -22.74
C ILE A 333 -24.99 5.36 -22.25
N LEU A 334 -23.95 4.53 -22.29
CA LEU A 334 -23.92 3.18 -21.78
C LEU A 334 -23.44 3.21 -20.33
N VAL A 335 -24.14 2.52 -19.43
CA VAL A 335 -23.80 2.46 -18.00
C VAL A 335 -23.62 1.02 -17.56
N VAL A 336 -22.49 0.73 -16.93
CA VAL A 336 -22.13 -0.60 -16.44
C VAL A 336 -21.92 -0.54 -14.93
N LEU A 337 -22.66 -1.38 -14.20
CA LEU A 337 -22.51 -1.58 -12.76
C LEU A 337 -21.52 -2.72 -12.50
N GLY A 338 -20.34 -2.37 -11.98
CA GLY A 338 -19.30 -3.34 -11.64
C GLY A 338 -19.62 -4.24 -10.45
N PRO A 339 -18.70 -5.14 -10.07
CA PRO A 339 -18.84 -5.99 -8.88
C PRO A 339 -19.09 -5.16 -7.62
N SER A 340 -20.06 -5.57 -6.82
CA SER A 340 -20.49 -4.87 -5.60
C SER A 340 -21.12 -5.85 -4.62
N VAL A 341 -21.39 -5.40 -3.41
CA VAL A 341 -22.21 -6.14 -2.46
C VAL A 341 -23.61 -6.38 -3.04
N GLY A 342 -24.19 -7.53 -2.72
CA GLY A 342 -25.50 -7.96 -3.22
C GLY A 342 -26.57 -8.01 -2.12
N PRO A 343 -27.86 -8.15 -2.49
CA PRO A 343 -28.97 -8.23 -1.54
C PRO A 343 -28.98 -9.52 -0.70
N CYS A 344 -28.05 -10.45 -0.95
CA CYS A 344 -27.85 -11.64 -0.12
C CYS A 344 -27.11 -11.33 1.19
N CYS A 345 -26.35 -10.24 1.25
CA CYS A 345 -25.48 -9.92 2.39
C CYS A 345 -25.48 -8.44 2.80
N TYR A 346 -25.95 -7.52 1.94
CA TYR A 346 -25.96 -6.10 2.29
C TYR A 346 -27.15 -5.75 3.19
N LYS A 347 -26.86 -5.24 4.38
CA LYS A 347 -27.87 -4.80 5.37
C LYS A 347 -27.60 -3.37 5.79
N LEU A 348 -28.69 -2.63 6.05
CA LEU A 348 -28.64 -1.30 6.64
C LEU A 348 -29.61 -1.23 7.83
N PRO A 349 -29.44 -0.26 8.75
CA PRO A 349 -30.49 0.08 9.71
C PRO A 349 -31.80 0.41 8.99
N ARG A 350 -32.94 0.07 9.61
CA ARG A 350 -34.28 0.29 9.05
C ARG A 350 -34.49 1.71 8.52
N GLU A 351 -34.06 2.73 9.27
CA GLU A 351 -34.18 4.14 8.88
C GLU A 351 -33.56 4.44 7.51
N SER A 352 -32.36 3.89 7.25
CA SER A 352 -31.72 4.05 5.93
C SER A 352 -32.41 3.20 4.85
N ALA A 353 -32.94 2.03 5.22
CA ALA A 353 -33.68 1.15 4.30
C ALA A 353 -34.97 1.81 3.77
N GLU A 354 -35.63 2.64 4.57
CA GLU A 354 -36.84 3.38 4.17
C GLU A 354 -36.59 4.31 2.98
N GLU A 355 -35.39 4.87 2.86
CA GLU A 355 -35.01 5.71 1.73
C GLU A 355 -34.95 4.89 0.43
N PHE A 356 -34.38 3.69 0.49
CA PHE A 356 -34.36 2.76 -0.65
C PHE A 356 -35.74 2.22 -1.00
N HIS A 357 -36.59 1.97 0.00
CA HIS A 357 -37.97 1.53 -0.22
C HIS A 357 -38.82 2.59 -0.93
N ARG A 358 -38.56 3.88 -0.67
CA ARG A 358 -39.21 5.00 -1.37
C ARG A 358 -38.82 5.09 -2.85
N ILE A 359 -37.60 4.67 -3.22
CA ILE A 359 -37.16 4.60 -4.62
C ILE A 359 -37.91 3.47 -5.35
N ASP A 360 -37.86 2.26 -4.79
CA ASP A 360 -38.61 1.11 -5.26
C ASP A 360 -38.79 0.13 -4.09
N PRO A 361 -40.02 -0.29 -3.74
CA PRO A 361 -40.26 -1.25 -2.67
C PRO A 361 -39.44 -2.55 -2.78
N LYS A 362 -39.10 -2.97 -4.01
CA LYS A 362 -38.30 -4.17 -4.28
C LYS A 362 -36.81 -4.01 -3.97
N CYS A 363 -36.34 -2.79 -3.71
CA CYS A 363 -34.97 -2.57 -3.23
C CYS A 363 -34.74 -3.10 -1.81
N VAL A 364 -35.79 -3.39 -1.04
CA VAL A 364 -35.66 -3.81 0.35
C VAL A 364 -36.34 -5.15 0.60
N ARG A 365 -35.61 -6.09 1.21
CA ARG A 365 -36.13 -7.37 1.67
C ARG A 365 -36.15 -7.40 3.20
N GLN A 366 -37.19 -7.99 3.78
CA GLN A 366 -37.42 -8.02 5.23
C GLN A 366 -37.50 -6.60 5.82
N PHE A 367 -38.34 -5.76 5.20
CA PHE A 367 -38.48 -4.33 5.52
C PHE A 367 -38.74 -4.06 7.01
N ASP A 368 -39.53 -4.90 7.69
CA ASP A 368 -39.84 -4.72 9.11
C ASP A 368 -38.76 -5.20 10.09
N SER A 369 -37.67 -5.80 9.59
CA SER A 369 -36.56 -6.21 10.44
C SER A 369 -35.72 -5.01 10.90
N ALA A 370 -34.97 -5.17 12.00
CA ALA A 370 -34.05 -4.14 12.48
C ALA A 370 -32.90 -3.84 11.49
N ALA A 371 -32.56 -4.82 10.64
CA ALA A 371 -31.50 -4.70 9.64
C ALA A 371 -31.95 -5.33 8.30
N PRO A 372 -32.81 -4.63 7.53
CA PRO A 372 -33.30 -5.12 6.24
C PRO A 372 -32.17 -5.30 5.23
N TYR A 373 -32.37 -6.23 4.29
CA TYR A 373 -31.44 -6.45 3.19
C TYR A 373 -31.72 -5.47 2.05
N ILE A 374 -30.67 -4.89 1.47
CA ILE A 374 -30.78 -3.84 0.46
C ILE A 374 -30.22 -4.31 -0.89
N ASP A 375 -31.02 -4.17 -1.94
CA ASP A 375 -30.59 -4.28 -3.33
C ASP A 375 -30.15 -2.90 -3.84
N ILE A 376 -28.94 -2.51 -3.46
CA ILE A 376 -28.36 -1.22 -3.87
C ILE A 376 -28.21 -1.14 -5.40
N ARG A 377 -27.96 -2.27 -6.08
CA ARG A 377 -27.84 -2.32 -7.54
C ARG A 377 -29.16 -1.99 -8.22
N ARG A 378 -30.28 -2.41 -7.64
CA ARG A 378 -31.62 -2.07 -8.14
C ARG A 378 -31.91 -0.58 -7.96
N ALA A 379 -31.55 0.01 -6.82
CA ALA A 379 -31.75 1.43 -6.59
C ALA A 379 -30.88 2.32 -7.48
N THR A 380 -29.70 1.85 -7.86
CA THR A 380 -28.79 2.56 -8.78
C THR A 380 -29.21 2.48 -10.25
N ARG A 381 -29.99 1.45 -10.63
CA ARG A 381 -30.53 1.26 -11.98
C ARG A 381 -31.79 2.06 -12.17
#